data_AF-A0A8J1IMC4-F1
#
_entry.id   AF-A0A8J1IMC4-F1
#
_cell.length_a   1.000
_cell.length_b   1.000
_cell.length_c   1.000
_cell.angle_alpha   90.00
_cell.angle_beta   90.00
_cell.angle_gamma   90.00
#
_symmetry.space_group_name_H-M   'P 1'
#
loop_
_entity.id
_entity.type
_entity.pdbx_description
1 polymer ?
#
loop_
_entity_poly.entity_id
_entity_poly.type
_entity_poly.pdbx_seq_one_letter_code
_entity_poly.pdbx_strand_id
1 'polypeptide(L)'
;MEDSGIYTAAITYTDNETKRLTFNLTVYEPVPTPHIWIEGKKQTTEWCNFTVRCSVKNNDSALTFTWINKPNKTEYLAFSNGTVVASVESPTSDKEFHCLLENPVDQKNASIHVQTICSTPDGICWIKLYIILPVLAVLSATVLCVSK
;
A
#
# COMPACT_ATOMS: atom_id res chain seq x y z
N MET A 1 17.99 -3.53 21.11
CA MET A 1 18.13 -2.13 21.57
C MET A 1 19.04 -2.01 22.77
N GLU A 2 19.08 -2.99 23.68
CA GLU A 2 19.93 -2.98 24.88
C GLU A 2 21.43 -2.85 24.58
N ASP A 3 21.89 -3.42 23.45
CA ASP A 3 23.29 -3.28 22.99
C ASP A 3 23.58 -1.96 22.25
N SER A 4 22.60 -1.06 22.12
CA SER A 4 22.87 0.26 21.54
C SER A 4 23.72 1.08 22.51
N GLY A 5 24.80 1.68 22.02
CA GLY A 5 25.66 2.49 22.86
C GLY A 5 27.02 2.77 22.27
N ILE A 6 27.85 3.42 23.08
CA ILE A 6 29.21 3.79 22.69
C ILE A 6 30.17 2.69 23.14
N TYR A 7 30.81 2.04 22.19
CA TYR A 7 31.83 1.01 22.43
C TYR A 7 33.21 1.60 22.21
N THR A 8 34.12 1.35 23.15
CA THR A 8 35.51 1.83 23.07
C THR A 8 36.48 0.67 23.03
N ALA A 9 37.31 0.60 22.00
CA ALA A 9 38.44 -0.31 21.92
C ALA A 9 39.70 0.40 22.41
N ALA A 10 40.41 -0.21 23.37
CA ALA A 10 41.73 0.25 23.82
C ALA A 10 42.80 -0.69 23.27
N ILE A 11 43.75 -0.13 22.53
CA ILE A 11 44.86 -0.86 21.90
C ILE A 11 46.14 -0.37 22.56
N THR A 12 46.81 -1.26 23.28
CA THR A 12 48.09 -0.98 23.94
C THR A 12 49.23 -1.54 23.10
N TYR A 13 50.16 -0.68 22.71
CA TYR A 13 51.33 -1.00 21.92
C TYR A 13 52.49 -1.48 22.82
N THR A 14 53.51 -2.10 22.22
CA THR A 14 54.68 -2.63 22.95
C THR A 14 55.54 -1.56 23.62
N ASP A 15 55.42 -0.31 23.20
CA ASP A 15 56.05 0.86 23.81
C ASP A 15 55.19 1.50 24.93
N ASN A 16 54.12 0.82 25.35
CA ASN A 16 53.13 1.24 26.34
C ASN A 16 52.26 2.43 25.93
N GLU A 17 52.30 2.89 24.67
CA GLU A 17 51.29 3.83 24.18
C GLU A 17 49.91 3.13 24.11
N THR A 18 48.84 3.83 24.47
CA THR A 18 47.47 3.30 24.34
C THR A 18 46.61 4.20 23.48
N LYS A 19 46.12 3.65 22.37
CA LYS A 19 45.16 4.31 21.49
C LYS A 19 43.75 3.85 21.81
N ARG A 20 42.80 4.79 21.88
CA ARG A 20 41.38 4.50 22.06
C ARG A 20 40.61 4.81 20.78
N LEU A 21 39.77 3.88 20.35
CA LEU A 21 38.86 4.02 19.22
C LEU A 21 37.43 3.91 19.74
N THR A 22 36.56 4.82 19.33
CA THR A 22 35.18 4.90 19.82
C THR A 22 34.21 4.69 18.67
N PHE A 23 33.20 3.83 18.88
CA PHE A 23 32.18 3.48 17.92
C PHE A 23 30.80 3.68 18.55
N ASN A 24 29.89 4.34 17.82
CA ASN A 24 28.49 4.42 18.23
C ASN A 24 27.70 3.32 17.53
N LEU A 25 27.19 2.36 18.30
CA LEU A 25 26.35 1.28 17.81
C LEU A 25 24.89 1.64 18.03
N THR A 26 24.11 1.69 16.95
CA THR A 26 22.65 1.82 17.01
C THR A 26 22.03 0.51 16.53
N VAL A 27 21.28 -0.15 17.41
CA VAL A 27 20.55 -1.38 17.08
C VAL A 27 19.09 -1.04 16.79
N TYR A 28 18.64 -1.40 15.58
CA TYR A 28 17.27 -1.24 15.14
C TYR A 28 16.51 -2.56 15.26
N GLU A 29 15.21 -2.48 15.54
CA GLU A 29 14.31 -3.63 15.41
C GLU A 29 14.01 -3.90 13.93
N PRO A 30 13.72 -5.15 13.54
CA PRO A 30 13.26 -5.46 12.19
C PRO A 30 12.03 -4.62 11.83
N VAL A 31 11.97 -4.14 10.58
CA VAL A 31 10.81 -3.35 10.15
C VAL A 31 9.60 -4.29 10.06
N PRO A 32 8.48 -3.97 10.74
CA PRO A 32 7.27 -4.76 10.63
C PRO A 32 6.61 -4.56 9.26
N THR A 33 5.85 -5.55 8.81
CA THR A 33 5.09 -5.43 7.56
C THR A 33 3.95 -4.42 7.72
N PRO A 34 3.91 -3.34 6.91
CA PRO A 34 2.81 -2.38 6.96
C PRO A 34 1.51 -2.99 6.46
N HIS A 35 0.39 -2.41 6.91
CA HIS A 35 -0.93 -2.67 6.35
C HIS A 35 -1.61 -1.35 5.97
N ILE A 36 -2.35 -1.38 4.85
CA ILE A 36 -3.09 -0.22 4.37
C ILE A 36 -4.57 -0.42 4.69
N TRP A 37 -5.10 0.44 5.54
CA TRP A 37 -6.50 0.48 5.94
C TRP A 37 -7.24 1.52 5.12
N ILE A 38 -8.42 1.20 4.62
CA ILE A 38 -9.32 2.17 3.99
C ILE A 38 -10.22 2.73 5.08
N GLU A 39 -10.05 4.01 5.42
CA GLU A 39 -10.80 4.67 6.49
C GLU A 39 -12.04 5.39 5.97
N GLY A 40 -12.01 5.84 4.71
CA GLY A 40 -13.11 6.56 4.11
C GLY A 40 -13.04 6.58 2.59
N LYS A 41 -14.19 6.67 1.95
CA LYS A 41 -14.34 6.75 0.50
C LYS A 41 -15.56 7.58 0.13
N LYS A 42 -15.40 8.45 -0.85
CA LYS A 42 -16.46 9.16 -1.55
C LYS A 42 -16.17 9.14 -3.04
N GLN A 43 -17.10 8.64 -3.84
CA GLN A 43 -16.89 8.41 -5.26
C GLN A 43 -18.07 8.92 -6.09
N THR A 44 -17.77 9.45 -7.27
CA THR A 44 -18.70 9.72 -8.37
C THR A 44 -18.24 8.96 -9.62
N THR A 45 -18.91 9.17 -10.77
CA THR A 45 -18.44 8.64 -12.06
C THR A 45 -17.13 9.28 -12.51
N GLU A 46 -16.87 10.52 -12.11
CA GLU A 46 -15.73 11.32 -12.57
C GLU A 46 -14.58 11.34 -11.59
N TRP A 47 -14.81 11.18 -10.29
CA TRP A 47 -13.73 11.26 -9.30
C TRP A 47 -13.94 10.30 -8.14
N CYS A 48 -12.85 9.96 -7.45
CA CYS A 48 -12.87 9.17 -6.24
C CYS A 48 -11.92 9.78 -5.20
N ASN A 49 -12.48 10.22 -4.09
CA ASN A 49 -11.76 10.70 -2.93
C ASN A 49 -11.77 9.61 -1.87
N PHE A 50 -10.61 9.28 -1.33
CA PHE A 50 -10.48 8.25 -0.31
C PHE A 50 -9.42 8.63 0.70
N THR A 51 -9.60 8.09 1.90
CA THR A 51 -8.65 8.19 3.00
C THR A 51 -8.14 6.81 3.29
N VAL A 52 -6.83 6.66 3.22
CA VAL A 52 -6.12 5.44 3.60
C VAL A 52 -5.17 5.74 4.74
N ARG A 53 -5.06 4.81 5.67
CA ARG A 53 -4.07 4.85 6.74
C ARG A 53 -3.11 3.69 6.55
N CYS A 54 -1.84 3.98 6.39
CA CYS A 54 -0.81 2.99 6.55
C CYS A 54 -0.40 2.91 8.02
N SER A 55 -0.42 1.70 8.58
CA SER A 55 0.03 1.45 9.94
C SER A 55 0.47 0.00 10.11
N VAL A 56 1.13 -0.26 11.22
CA VAL A 56 1.39 -1.61 11.71
C VAL A 56 0.25 -1.98 12.65
N LYS A 57 -0.26 -3.22 12.59
CA LYS A 57 -1.41 -3.68 13.40
C LYS A 57 -1.32 -3.35 14.91
N ASN A 58 -0.11 -3.15 15.46
CA ASN A 58 0.14 -2.96 16.89
C ASN A 58 1.02 -1.75 17.24
N ASN A 59 1.35 -0.84 16.30
CA ASN A 59 2.22 0.30 16.61
C ASN A 59 2.04 1.47 15.64
N ASP A 60 1.74 2.66 16.17
CA ASP A 60 1.56 3.92 15.43
C ASP A 60 2.87 4.73 15.27
N SER A 61 4.00 4.25 15.81
CA SER A 61 5.22 5.05 15.98
C SER A 61 6.17 5.08 14.77
N ALA A 62 5.81 4.47 13.64
CA ALA A 62 6.73 4.32 12.52
C ALA A 62 6.53 5.46 11.50
N LEU A 63 7.61 6.25 11.29
CA LEU A 63 7.68 7.28 10.26
C LEU A 63 7.22 6.70 8.92
N THR A 64 6.15 7.26 8.35
CA THR A 64 5.46 6.69 7.20
C THR A 64 5.76 7.50 5.95
N PHE A 65 6.38 6.86 4.95
CA PHE A 65 6.47 7.41 3.61
C PHE A 65 5.35 6.82 2.76
N THR A 66 4.60 7.70 2.12
CA THR A 66 3.56 7.34 1.19
C THR A 66 3.88 7.90 -0.19
N TRP A 67 3.63 7.12 -1.25
CA TRP A 67 3.65 7.65 -2.61
C TRP A 67 2.45 7.19 -3.44
N ILE A 68 2.07 8.05 -4.37
CA ILE A 68 1.08 7.77 -5.41
C ILE A 68 1.85 7.70 -6.73
N ASN A 69 1.88 6.53 -7.37
CA ASN A 69 2.48 6.40 -8.69
C ASN A 69 1.49 6.94 -9.75
N LYS A 70 1.88 7.96 -10.52
CA LYS A 70 1.26 8.28 -11.81
C LYS A 70 2.16 7.74 -12.92
N PRO A 71 1.62 7.26 -14.06
CA PRO A 71 2.46 7.01 -15.23
C PRO A 71 3.17 8.34 -15.57
N ASN A 72 4.48 8.40 -15.30
CA ASN A 72 5.40 9.52 -15.51
C ASN A 72 5.57 10.57 -14.38
N LYS A 73 4.98 10.41 -13.18
CA LYS A 73 5.31 11.27 -12.01
C LYS A 73 5.20 10.51 -10.69
N THR A 74 6.30 10.47 -9.94
CA THR A 74 6.30 10.05 -8.54
C THR A 74 5.98 11.27 -7.68
N GLU A 75 4.76 11.37 -7.16
CA GLU A 75 4.42 12.37 -6.15
C GLU A 75 4.69 11.76 -4.77
N TYR A 76 5.73 12.29 -4.10
CA TYR A 76 6.10 11.94 -2.73
C TYR A 76 5.27 12.76 -1.77
N LEU A 77 4.52 12.11 -0.89
CA LEU A 77 3.86 12.79 0.23
C LEU A 77 4.26 12.07 1.52
N ALA A 78 5.18 12.68 2.26
CA ALA A 78 5.56 12.21 3.59
C ALA A 78 4.50 12.69 4.60
N PHE A 79 3.91 11.76 5.35
CA PHE A 79 2.94 12.08 6.39
C PHE A 79 3.39 11.51 7.72
N SER A 80 3.52 12.37 8.73
CA SER A 80 4.03 12.01 10.05
C SER A 80 3.13 11.04 10.84
N ASN A 81 1.88 10.84 10.42
CA ASN A 81 0.90 9.97 11.09
C ASN A 81 0.46 8.76 10.25
N GLY A 82 1.05 8.56 9.08
CA GLY A 82 0.69 7.48 8.15
C GLY A 82 -0.71 7.55 7.53
N THR A 83 -1.49 8.60 7.78
CA THR A 83 -2.79 8.83 7.16
C THR A 83 -2.64 9.73 5.94
N VAL A 84 -3.21 9.29 4.82
CA VAL A 84 -3.19 10.00 3.55
C VAL A 84 -4.59 10.16 3.00
N VAL A 85 -4.94 11.39 2.66
CA VAL A 85 -6.15 11.73 1.92
C VAL A 85 -5.75 11.95 0.47
N ALA A 86 -6.32 11.17 -0.44
CA ALA A 86 -6.01 11.22 -1.86
C ALA A 86 -7.30 11.36 -2.68
N SER A 87 -7.22 12.10 -3.78
CA SER A 87 -8.30 12.22 -4.75
C SER A 87 -7.78 11.86 -6.13
N VAL A 88 -8.46 10.95 -6.81
CA VAL A 88 -8.16 10.54 -8.19
C VAL A 88 -9.26 11.02 -9.14
N GLU A 89 -8.83 11.53 -10.29
CA GLU A 89 -9.68 12.03 -11.39
C GLU A 89 -10.37 10.92 -12.20
N SER A 90 -10.20 9.66 -11.81
CA SER A 90 -10.91 8.54 -12.42
C SER A 90 -10.96 7.37 -11.46
N PRO A 91 -12.15 6.82 -11.16
CA PRO A 91 -12.30 5.59 -10.37
C PRO A 91 -11.67 4.36 -11.04
N THR A 92 -11.44 4.38 -12.35
CA THR A 92 -10.79 3.30 -13.11
C THR A 92 -9.29 3.51 -13.25
N SER A 93 -8.73 4.49 -12.56
CA SER A 93 -7.31 4.82 -12.60
C SER A 93 -6.46 3.59 -12.22
N ASP A 94 -5.54 3.21 -13.09
CA ASP A 94 -4.54 2.15 -12.85
C ASP A 94 -3.37 2.65 -11.98
N LYS A 95 -3.71 3.40 -10.93
CA LYS A 95 -2.71 3.90 -9.99
C LYS A 95 -2.64 2.96 -8.82
N GLU A 96 -1.45 2.88 -8.24
CA GLU A 96 -1.23 2.21 -6.97
C GLU A 96 -0.82 3.20 -5.91
N PHE A 97 -1.33 2.94 -4.72
CA PHE A 97 -0.87 3.56 -3.50
C PHE A 97 0.11 2.60 -2.82
N HIS A 98 1.26 3.12 -2.41
CA HIS A 98 2.25 2.32 -1.70
C HIS A 98 2.59 2.98 -0.37
N CYS A 99 2.76 2.13 0.62
CA CYS A 99 3.32 2.50 1.91
C CYS A 99 4.68 1.84 2.08
N LEU A 100 5.67 2.61 2.52
CA LEU A 100 6.99 2.13 2.90
C LEU A 100 7.29 2.49 4.33
N LEU A 101 7.72 1.47 5.06
CA LEU A 101 8.36 1.60 6.35
C LEU A 101 9.84 1.24 6.16
N GLU A 102 10.72 2.07 6.69
CA GLU A 102 12.16 1.84 6.60
C GLU A 102 12.87 2.29 7.89
N ASN A 103 13.97 1.62 8.16
CA ASN A 103 15.01 2.10 9.07
C ASN A 103 16.36 1.92 8.35
N PRO A 104 17.48 2.37 8.91
CA PRO A 104 18.78 2.31 8.24
C PRO A 104 19.28 0.90 7.86
N VAL A 105 18.61 -0.17 8.31
CA VAL A 105 19.05 -1.56 8.10
C VAL A 105 17.99 -2.46 7.43
N ASP A 106 16.73 -2.05 7.35
CA ASP A 106 15.63 -2.85 6.78
C ASP A 106 14.52 -1.95 6.21
N GLN A 107 13.79 -2.47 5.22
CA GLN A 107 12.57 -1.85 4.68
C GLN A 107 11.48 -2.88 4.42
N LYS A 108 10.21 -2.44 4.55
CA LYS A 108 9.03 -3.22 4.18
C LYS A 108 7.99 -2.33 3.52
N ASN A 109 7.27 -2.89 2.55
CA ASN A 109 6.23 -2.17 1.84
C ASN A 109 4.89 -2.90 1.85
N ALA A 110 3.85 -2.13 1.52
CA ALA A 110 2.52 -2.62 1.16
C ALA A 110 2.01 -1.78 -0.01
N SER A 111 1.23 -2.38 -0.90
CA SER A 111 0.58 -1.66 -2.00
C SER A 111 -0.90 -2.00 -2.09
N ILE A 112 -1.66 -1.06 -2.65
CA ILE A 112 -3.08 -1.23 -2.96
C ILE A 112 -3.41 -0.49 -4.25
N HIS A 113 -4.06 -1.19 -5.19
CA HIS A 113 -4.55 -0.58 -6.42
C HIS A 113 -5.75 0.31 -6.15
N VAL A 114 -5.78 1.48 -6.77
CA VAL A 114 -6.91 2.42 -6.68
C VAL A 114 -8.22 1.74 -7.10
N GLN A 115 -8.22 0.82 -8.05
CA GLN A 115 -9.41 0.07 -8.50
C GLN A 115 -10.04 -0.83 -7.40
N THR A 116 -9.24 -1.23 -6.41
CA THR A 116 -9.74 -2.01 -5.26
C THR A 116 -10.43 -1.13 -4.23
N ILE A 117 -10.09 0.16 -4.20
CA ILE A 117 -10.70 1.18 -3.34
C ILE A 117 -11.90 1.79 -4.06
N CYS A 118 -11.68 2.26 -5.29
CA CYS A 118 -12.60 2.93 -6.18
C CYS A 118 -13.05 1.95 -7.24
N SER A 119 -14.34 1.64 -7.29
CA SER A 119 -14.86 0.61 -8.21
C SER A 119 -16.09 1.19 -8.89
N THR A 120 -16.21 0.98 -10.21
CA THR A 120 -17.45 1.31 -10.90
C THR A 120 -18.54 0.34 -10.47
N PRO A 121 -19.79 0.80 -10.26
CA PRO A 121 -20.91 -0.13 -10.18
C PRO A 121 -20.92 -0.99 -11.44
N ASP A 122 -20.88 -2.32 -11.30
CA ASP A 122 -20.86 -3.24 -12.43
C ASP A 122 -22.14 -3.10 -13.27
N GLY A 123 -22.11 -2.25 -14.30
CA GLY A 123 -23.15 -2.19 -15.34
C GLY A 123 -23.28 -3.51 -16.11
N ILE A 124 -22.30 -4.40 -15.99
CA ILE A 124 -22.26 -5.73 -16.60
C ILE A 124 -23.35 -6.65 -16.02
N CYS A 125 -23.70 -6.49 -14.74
CA CYS A 125 -24.73 -7.32 -14.10
C CYS A 125 -26.12 -7.14 -14.77
N TRP A 126 -26.40 -5.91 -15.21
CA TRP A 126 -27.69 -5.51 -15.77
C TRP A 126 -27.79 -5.95 -17.24
N ILE A 127 -26.69 -5.87 -17.98
CA ILE A 127 -26.61 -6.33 -19.39
C ILE A 127 -26.74 -7.86 -19.47
N LYS A 128 -26.14 -8.61 -18.53
CA LYS A 128 -26.32 -10.06 -18.47
C LYS A 128 -27.79 -10.44 -18.21
N LEU A 129 -28.49 -9.70 -17.34
CA LEU A 129 -29.91 -9.95 -17.08
C LEU A 129 -30.81 -9.61 -18.28
N TYR A 130 -30.56 -8.49 -18.97
CA TYR A 130 -31.42 -8.01 -20.05
C TYR A 130 -31.16 -8.63 -21.42
N ILE A 131 -29.94 -9.12 -21.70
CA ILE A 131 -29.61 -9.71 -23.01
C ILE A 131 -29.49 -11.24 -22.93
N ILE A 132 -28.87 -11.81 -21.90
CA ILE A 132 -28.57 -13.25 -21.89
C ILE A 132 -29.82 -14.08 -21.56
N LEU A 133 -30.68 -13.63 -20.65
CA LEU A 133 -31.95 -14.31 -20.32
C LEU A 133 -32.92 -14.42 -21.50
N PRO A 134 -33.24 -13.36 -22.27
CA PRO A 134 -34.13 -13.50 -23.41
C PRO A 134 -33.52 -14.35 -24.53
N VAL A 135 -32.21 -14.28 -24.77
CA VAL A 135 -31.54 -15.12 -25.77
C VAL A 135 -31.62 -16.61 -25.41
N LEU A 136 -31.42 -16.98 -24.14
CA LEU A 136 -31.59 -18.36 -23.66
C LEU A 136 -33.05 -18.84 -23.77
N ALA A 137 -34.01 -17.95 -23.51
CA ALA A 137 -35.44 -18.28 -23.65
C ALA A 137 -35.82 -18.54 -25.12
N VAL A 138 -35.31 -17.75 -26.06
CA VAL A 138 -35.55 -17.96 -27.50
C VAL A 138 -34.89 -19.25 -27.99
N LEU A 139 -33.65 -19.53 -27.59
CA LEU A 139 -32.96 -20.76 -27.97
C LEU A 139 -33.68 -22.02 -27.48
N SER A 140 -34.14 -22.05 -26.23
CA SER A 140 -34.91 -23.18 -25.72
C SER A 140 -36.25 -23.38 -26.44
N ALA A 141 -36.95 -22.29 -26.78
CA ALA A 141 -38.18 -22.35 -27.58
C ALA A 141 -37.94 -22.89 -29.00
N THR A 142 -36.85 -22.47 -29.66
CA THR A 142 -36.51 -22.98 -30.99
C THR A 142 -36.16 -24.47 -30.99
N VAL A 143 -35.42 -24.94 -29.98
CA VAL A 143 -35.09 -26.37 -29.82
C VAL A 143 -36.36 -27.18 -29.59
N LEU A 144 -37.27 -26.71 -28.72
CA LEU A 144 -38.57 -27.35 -28.47
C LEU A 144 -39.45 -27.41 -29.72
N CYS A 145 -39.44 -26.38 -30.56
CA CYS A 145 -40.18 -26.35 -31.82
C CYS A 145 -39.60 -27.26 -32.90
N VAL A 146 -38.29 -27.53 -32.90
CA VAL A 146 -37.63 -28.43 -33.87
C VAL A 146 -37.73 -29.90 -33.45
N SER A 147 -37.87 -30.17 -32.15
CA SER A 147 -37.98 -31.54 -31.60
C SER A 147 -39.41 -32.13 -31.58
N LYS A 148 -40.37 -31.50 -32.26
CA LYS A 148 -41.80 -31.87 -32.25
C LYS A 148 -42.29 -32.14 -33.67
#